data_AF-A0A2G2B5I4-F1
#
_entry.id   AF-A0A2G2B5I4-F1
#
_cell.length_a   1.000
_cell.length_b   1.000
_cell.length_c   1.000
_cell.angle_alpha   90.00
_cell.angle_beta   90.00
_cell.angle_gamma   90.00
#
_symmetry.space_group_name_H-M   'P 1'
#
loop_
_entity.id
_entity.type
_entity.pdbx_description
1 polymer ?
#
loop_
_entity_poly.entity_id
_entity_poly.type
_entity_poly.pdbx_seq_one_letter_code
_entity_poly.pdbx_strand_id
1 'polypeptide(L)'
;MSFVANPFVVILDANVLYPFRTRDVLFSFALAGLFRARFTNEILDEWTRNLIRNKPQLEDSVRQQEAAIRAAFDECLVTGYAPLIPGLTLPDENDRHVLAAAIKCSAQIIVTENHKDFPPDTLEAYGVETLGADDFLANTYDLFPKSGVRVLKQVRRRYDNPTFTRSEFLMDLIKNGLPKLAALARADIEYL
;
A
#
# COMPACT_ATOMS: atom_id res chain seq x y z
N MET A 1 -6.41 -23.87 9.33
CA MET A 1 -7.39 -22.88 8.82
C MET A 1 -7.62 -21.86 9.93
N SER A 2 -6.90 -20.74 9.93
CA SER A 2 -7.16 -19.67 10.88
C SER A 2 -8.40 -18.92 10.43
N PHE A 3 -9.44 -18.91 11.26
CA PHE A 3 -10.57 -18.00 11.16
C PHE A 3 -10.03 -16.57 11.31
N VAL A 4 -9.59 -15.95 10.22
CA VAL A 4 -9.43 -14.51 10.14
C VAL A 4 -10.75 -14.02 9.55
N ALA A 5 -11.50 -13.25 10.36
CA ALA A 5 -12.63 -12.47 9.88
C ALA A 5 -12.23 -11.79 8.57
N ASN A 6 -13.09 -11.88 7.55
CA ASN A 6 -12.81 -11.48 6.17
C ASN A 6 -11.89 -10.24 6.12
N PRO A 7 -10.58 -10.39 5.79
CA PRO A 7 -9.66 -9.26 5.84
C PRO A 7 -10.14 -8.19 4.87
N PHE A 8 -10.23 -6.96 5.37
CA PHE A 8 -10.80 -5.83 4.64
C PHE A 8 -10.04 -5.62 3.32
N VAL A 9 -10.79 -5.26 2.27
CA VAL A 9 -10.27 -5.11 0.91
C VAL A 9 -9.92 -3.65 0.69
N VAL A 10 -8.70 -3.41 0.22
CA VAL A 10 -8.23 -2.05 -0.10
C VAL A 10 -7.66 -2.01 -1.48
N ILE A 11 -7.75 -0.85 -2.12
CA ILE A 11 -6.97 -0.56 -3.31
C ILE A 11 -5.78 0.32 -2.94
N LEU A 12 -4.59 -0.05 -3.42
CA LEU A 12 -3.39 0.76 -3.25
C LEU A 12 -3.26 1.69 -4.45
N ASP A 13 -3.19 2.99 -4.19
CA ASP A 13 -2.93 3.99 -5.23
C ASP A 13 -1.44 3.97 -5.65
N ALA A 14 -1.12 4.45 -6.85
CA ALA A 14 0.24 4.49 -7.37
C ALA A 14 1.17 5.37 -6.52
N ASN A 15 0.64 6.45 -5.92
CA ASN A 15 1.44 7.39 -5.14
C ASN A 15 2.05 6.78 -3.85
N VAL A 16 1.32 5.90 -3.15
CA VAL A 16 1.81 5.21 -1.94
C VAL A 16 2.78 4.08 -2.27
N LEU A 17 2.77 3.60 -3.51
CA LEU A 17 3.72 2.61 -4.02
C LEU A 17 5.02 3.24 -4.52
N TYR A 18 5.08 4.57 -4.68
CA TYR A 18 6.28 5.25 -5.15
C TYR A 18 7.45 5.18 -4.13
N PRO A 19 7.26 5.55 -2.83
CA PRO A 19 8.31 5.44 -1.83
C PRO A 19 8.63 3.98 -1.52
N PHE A 20 9.89 3.59 -1.69
CA PHE A 20 10.32 2.20 -1.53
C PHE A 20 9.94 1.60 -0.17
N ARG A 21 10.13 2.35 0.93
CA ARG A 21 9.86 1.87 2.30
C ARG A 21 8.37 1.61 2.52
N THR A 22 7.53 2.56 2.14
CA THR A 22 6.07 2.45 2.22
C THR A 22 5.57 1.28 1.38
N ARG A 23 6.01 1.18 0.11
CA ARG A 23 5.70 0.05 -0.77
C ARG A 23 6.06 -1.30 -0.15
N ASP A 24 7.28 -1.43 0.37
CA ASP A 24 7.75 -2.70 0.91
C ASP A 24 6.96 -3.11 2.17
N VAL A 25 6.63 -2.16 3.04
CA VAL A 25 5.80 -2.44 4.24
C VAL A 25 4.37 -2.81 3.83
N LEU A 26 3.73 -2.07 2.91
CA LEU A 26 2.39 -2.37 2.40
C LEU A 26 2.31 -3.78 1.83
N PHE A 27 3.22 -4.15 0.92
CA PHE A 27 3.22 -5.49 0.34
C PHE A 27 3.59 -6.56 1.36
N SER A 28 4.47 -6.28 2.32
CA SER A 28 4.81 -7.27 3.36
C SER A 28 3.63 -7.54 4.31
N PHE A 29 2.85 -6.51 4.65
CA PHE A 29 1.64 -6.65 5.46
C PHE A 29 0.54 -7.39 4.67
N ALA A 30 0.37 -7.09 3.38
CA ALA A 30 -0.56 -7.77 2.50
C ALA A 30 -0.21 -9.25 2.32
N LEU A 31 1.07 -9.57 2.09
CA LEU A 31 1.55 -10.95 1.94
C LEU A 31 1.37 -11.77 3.23
N ALA A 32 1.45 -11.12 4.39
CA ALA A 32 1.15 -11.74 5.68
C ALA A 32 -0.36 -11.88 5.97
N GLY A 33 -1.22 -11.45 5.03
CA GLY A 33 -2.68 -11.57 5.14
C GLY A 33 -3.32 -10.62 6.15
N LEU A 34 -2.64 -9.52 6.51
CA LEU A 34 -3.18 -8.53 7.46
C LEU A 34 -4.30 -7.69 6.84
N PHE A 35 -4.31 -7.60 5.51
CA PHE A 35 -5.38 -7.03 4.70
C PHE A 35 -5.33 -7.58 3.29
N ARG A 36 -6.37 -7.37 2.49
CA ARG A 36 -6.40 -7.76 1.08
C ARG A 36 -6.08 -6.57 0.19
N ALA A 37 -4.81 -6.46 -0.20
CA ALA A 37 -4.38 -5.49 -1.20
C ALA A 37 -4.98 -5.82 -2.57
N ARG A 38 -5.44 -4.79 -3.27
CA ARG A 38 -5.86 -4.80 -4.68
C ARG A 38 -5.17 -3.66 -5.40
N PHE A 39 -4.92 -3.83 -6.69
CA PHE A 39 -4.38 -2.80 -7.58
C PHE A 39 -4.60 -3.23 -9.03
N THR A 40 -4.46 -2.31 -9.97
CA THR A 40 -4.61 -2.56 -11.40
C THR A 40 -3.24 -2.62 -12.08
N ASN A 41 -3.19 -3.10 -13.33
CA ASN A 41 -1.99 -2.96 -14.15
C ASN A 41 -1.60 -1.50 -14.33
N GLU A 42 -2.59 -0.62 -14.52
CA GLU A 42 -2.40 0.82 -14.70
C GLU A 42 -1.73 1.48 -13.49
N ILE A 43 -2.16 1.12 -12.26
CA ILE A 43 -1.50 1.57 -11.01
C ILE A 43 -0.03 1.11 -10.97
N LEU A 44 0.24 -0.16 -11.30
CA LEU A 44 1.61 -0.67 -11.31
C LEU A 44 2.48 0.03 -12.37
N ASP A 45 1.93 0.26 -13.55
CA ASP A 45 2.61 0.94 -14.65
C ASP A 45 2.86 2.42 -14.34
N GLU A 46 1.97 3.06 -13.59
CA GLU A 46 2.10 4.46 -13.20
C GLU A 46 3.24 4.68 -12.21
N TRP A 47 3.28 3.96 -11.09
CA TRP A 47 4.34 4.19 -10.10
C TRP A 47 5.71 3.82 -10.67
N THR A 48 5.80 2.77 -11.50
CA THR A 48 7.04 2.36 -12.15
C THR A 48 7.51 3.39 -13.19
N ARG A 49 6.64 3.84 -14.10
CA ARG A 49 6.98 4.92 -15.05
C ARG A 49 7.45 6.17 -14.34
N ASN A 50 6.72 6.62 -13.31
CA ASN A 50 7.06 7.83 -12.57
C ASN A 50 8.42 7.68 -11.86
N LEU A 51 8.71 6.50 -11.29
CA LEU A 51 9.98 6.25 -10.62
C LEU A 51 11.16 6.18 -11.61
N ILE A 52 10.99 5.49 -12.74
CA ILE A 52 12.00 5.40 -13.81
C ILE A 52 12.27 6.78 -14.39
N ARG A 53 11.22 7.57 -14.67
CA ARG A 53 11.38 8.95 -15.16
C ARG A 53 12.22 9.81 -14.21
N ASN A 54 11.99 9.68 -12.90
CA ASN A 54 12.70 10.48 -11.90
C ASN A 54 14.08 9.91 -11.52
N LYS A 55 14.30 8.60 -11.69
CA LYS A 55 15.55 7.90 -11.36
C LYS A 55 15.89 6.86 -12.44
N PRO A 56 16.29 7.29 -13.66
CA PRO A 56 16.54 6.38 -14.79
C PRO A 56 17.58 5.30 -14.49
N GLN A 57 18.57 5.60 -13.65
CA GLN A 57 19.61 4.67 -13.21
C GLN A 57 19.07 3.47 -12.40
N LEU A 58 17.81 3.51 -11.96
CA LEU A 58 17.17 2.41 -11.22
C LEU A 58 16.26 1.54 -12.10
N GLU A 59 16.18 1.78 -13.41
CA GLU A 59 15.20 1.13 -14.28
C GLU A 59 15.18 -0.40 -14.15
N ASP A 60 16.33 -1.05 -14.27
CA ASP A 60 16.44 -2.51 -14.15
C ASP A 60 15.91 -3.01 -12.80
N SER A 61 16.26 -2.30 -11.71
CA SER A 61 15.79 -2.64 -10.36
C SER A 61 14.29 -2.44 -10.21
N VAL A 62 13.73 -1.38 -10.80
CA VAL A 62 12.29 -1.11 -10.75
C VAL A 62 11.51 -2.18 -11.52
N ARG A 63 11.99 -2.57 -12.72
CA ARG A 63 11.37 -3.63 -13.53
C ARG A 63 11.42 -5.00 -12.86
N GLN A 64 12.54 -5.32 -12.19
CA GLN A 64 12.64 -6.55 -11.39
C GLN A 64 11.65 -6.55 -10.23
N GLN A 65 11.49 -5.43 -9.53
CA GLN A 65 10.51 -5.30 -8.45
C GLN A 65 9.07 -5.41 -8.94
N GLU A 66 8.76 -4.77 -10.07
CA GLU A 66 7.44 -4.86 -10.71
C GLU A 66 7.11 -6.31 -11.07
N ALA A 67 8.03 -7.03 -11.71
CA ALA A 67 7.85 -8.44 -12.05
C ALA A 67 7.66 -9.33 -10.81
N ALA A 68 8.43 -9.09 -9.75
CA ALA A 68 8.28 -9.82 -8.48
C ALA A 68 6.92 -9.56 -7.82
N ILE A 69 6.43 -8.31 -7.84
CA ILE A 69 5.10 -7.96 -7.32
C ILE A 69 4.02 -8.67 -8.14
N ARG A 70 4.08 -8.59 -9.47
CA ARG A 70 3.10 -9.26 -10.35
C ARG A 70 3.05 -10.77 -10.12
N ALA A 71 4.22 -11.41 -9.97
CA ALA A 71 4.30 -12.84 -9.69
C ALA A 71 3.76 -13.22 -8.31
N ALA A 72 4.02 -12.40 -7.28
CA ALA A 72 3.60 -12.69 -5.91
C ALA A 72 2.13 -12.37 -5.64
N PHE A 73 1.52 -11.49 -6.43
CA PHE A 73 0.19 -10.93 -6.20
C PHE A 73 -0.73 -11.00 -7.44
N ASP A 74 -0.57 -12.03 -8.28
CA ASP A 74 -1.40 -12.23 -9.48
C ASP A 74 -2.91 -12.19 -9.16
N GLU A 75 -3.31 -12.85 -8.07
CA GLU A 75 -4.70 -12.88 -7.61
C GLU A 75 -5.22 -11.52 -7.08
N CYS A 76 -4.33 -10.54 -6.81
CA CYS A 76 -4.69 -9.20 -6.33
C CYS A 76 -5.02 -8.23 -7.46
N LEU A 77 -4.70 -8.57 -8.71
CA LEU A 77 -4.97 -7.70 -9.85
C LEU A 77 -6.47 -7.53 -10.09
N VAL A 78 -6.90 -6.28 -10.18
CA VAL A 78 -8.28 -5.92 -10.54
C VAL A 78 -8.36 -5.69 -12.04
N THR A 79 -9.26 -6.43 -12.69
CA THR A 79 -9.55 -6.33 -14.12
C THR A 79 -11.03 -6.03 -14.35
N GLY A 80 -11.37 -5.59 -15.56
CA GLY A 80 -12.77 -5.31 -15.93
C GLY A 80 -13.40 -4.11 -15.21
N TYR A 81 -12.57 -3.18 -14.69
CA TYR A 81 -13.02 -1.93 -14.08
C TYR A 81 -13.25 -0.82 -15.11
N ALA A 82 -12.59 -0.88 -16.27
CA ALA A 82 -12.61 0.17 -17.29
C ALA A 82 -14.01 0.66 -17.72
N PRO A 83 -15.05 -0.19 -17.86
CA PRO A 83 -16.39 0.27 -18.20
C PRO A 83 -17.03 1.22 -17.18
N LEU A 84 -16.54 1.25 -15.93
CA LEU A 84 -17.05 2.16 -14.89
C LEU A 84 -16.49 3.57 -15.02
N ILE A 85 -15.28 3.74 -15.59
CA ILE A 85 -14.55 5.01 -15.64
C ILE A 85 -15.39 6.17 -16.22
N PRO A 86 -16.11 6.01 -17.35
CA PRO A 86 -16.84 7.13 -17.95
C PRO A 86 -17.99 7.67 -17.07
N GLY A 87 -18.50 6.86 -16.14
CA GLY A 87 -19.56 7.25 -15.20
C GLY A 87 -19.08 7.91 -13.92
N LEU A 88 -17.76 7.95 -13.69
CA LEU A 88 -17.17 8.53 -12.48
C LEU A 88 -16.75 9.97 -12.73
N THR A 89 -16.97 10.83 -11.73
CA THR A 89 -16.53 12.22 -11.72
C THR A 89 -15.66 12.43 -10.50
N LEU A 90 -14.38 12.73 -10.70
CA LEU A 90 -13.42 13.10 -9.68
C LEU A 90 -12.75 14.42 -10.09
N PRO A 91 -12.17 15.17 -9.13
CA PRO A 91 -11.39 16.37 -9.42
C PRO A 91 -10.25 16.13 -10.43
N ASP A 92 -9.53 15.00 -10.31
CA ASP A 92 -8.58 14.54 -11.32
C ASP A 92 -9.22 13.40 -12.14
N GLU A 93 -9.27 13.60 -13.45
CA GLU A 93 -9.80 12.61 -14.38
C GLU A 93 -8.98 11.33 -14.45
N ASN A 94 -7.68 11.40 -14.12
CA ASN A 94 -6.79 10.23 -14.12
C ASN A 94 -7.11 9.33 -12.92
N ASP A 95 -7.51 9.88 -11.77
CA ASP A 95 -7.81 9.08 -10.57
C ASP A 95 -9.09 8.25 -10.67
N ARG A 96 -9.91 8.46 -11.72
CA ARG A 96 -11.13 7.68 -11.96
C ARG A 96 -10.85 6.19 -12.13
N HIS A 97 -9.68 5.80 -12.63
CA HIS A 97 -9.35 4.38 -12.74
C HIS A 97 -9.16 3.72 -11.37
N VAL A 98 -8.65 4.45 -10.38
CA VAL A 98 -8.47 3.97 -9.00
C VAL A 98 -9.83 3.74 -8.36
N LEU A 99 -10.74 4.72 -8.45
CA LEU A 99 -12.10 4.58 -7.92
C LEU A 99 -12.90 3.49 -8.65
N ALA A 100 -12.80 3.41 -9.98
CA ALA A 100 -13.43 2.34 -10.76
C ALA A 100 -12.98 0.95 -10.29
N ALA A 101 -11.68 0.79 -10.05
CA ALA A 101 -11.13 -0.45 -9.55
C ALA A 101 -11.55 -0.72 -8.10
N ALA A 102 -11.63 0.29 -7.24
CA ALA A 102 -12.14 0.17 -5.87
C ALA A 102 -13.58 -0.37 -5.88
N ILE A 103 -14.46 0.21 -6.68
CA ILE A 103 -15.85 -0.23 -6.86
C ILE A 103 -15.89 -1.67 -7.37
N LYS A 104 -15.10 -1.97 -8.41
CA LYS A 104 -15.08 -3.29 -9.06
C LYS A 104 -14.68 -4.41 -8.12
N CYS A 105 -13.76 -4.16 -7.19
CA CYS A 105 -13.31 -5.15 -6.21
C CYS A 105 -13.98 -5.02 -4.84
N SER A 106 -14.96 -4.14 -4.70
CA SER A 106 -15.63 -3.84 -3.43
C SER A 106 -14.63 -3.50 -2.32
N ALA A 107 -13.62 -2.67 -2.65
CA ALA A 107 -12.70 -2.13 -1.67
C ALA A 107 -13.43 -1.13 -0.77
N GLN A 108 -13.15 -1.18 0.54
CA GLN A 108 -13.66 -0.20 1.50
C GLN A 108 -12.79 1.06 1.53
N ILE A 109 -11.50 0.92 1.22
CA ILE A 109 -10.50 1.97 1.39
C ILE A 109 -9.63 2.08 0.13
N ILE A 110 -9.43 3.31 -0.32
CA ILE A 110 -8.33 3.69 -1.22
C ILE A 110 -7.18 4.17 -0.34
N VAL A 111 -6.05 3.46 -0.38
CA VAL A 111 -4.83 3.89 0.32
C VAL A 111 -4.08 4.86 -0.59
N THR A 112 -4.09 6.14 -0.26
CA THR A 112 -3.54 7.24 -1.08
C THR A 112 -3.10 8.41 -0.21
N GLU A 113 -2.07 9.13 -0.65
CA GLU A 113 -1.69 10.44 -0.06
C GLU A 113 -2.44 11.62 -0.71
N ASN A 114 -3.20 11.38 -1.80
CA ASN A 114 -3.85 12.39 -2.63
C ASN A 114 -5.34 12.59 -2.24
N HIS A 115 -5.64 12.74 -0.96
CA HIS A 115 -7.02 12.82 -0.45
C HIS A 115 -7.92 13.86 -1.17
N LYS A 116 -7.34 14.98 -1.61
CA LYS A 116 -8.06 16.04 -2.34
C LYS A 116 -8.65 15.56 -3.67
N ASP A 117 -8.05 14.54 -4.29
CA ASP A 117 -8.46 14.00 -5.57
C ASP A 117 -9.56 12.93 -5.41
N PHE A 118 -9.86 12.57 -4.15
CA PHE A 118 -10.93 11.66 -3.76
C PHE A 118 -11.84 12.29 -2.68
N PRO A 119 -12.68 13.30 -3.02
CA PRO A 119 -13.51 14.00 -2.04
C PRO A 119 -14.51 13.05 -1.34
N PRO A 120 -14.64 13.09 0.00
CA PRO A 120 -15.52 12.19 0.76
C PRO A 120 -16.96 12.16 0.26
N ASP A 121 -17.55 13.32 -0.04
CA ASP A 121 -18.93 13.45 -0.54
C ASP A 121 -19.13 12.68 -1.86
N THR A 122 -18.09 12.60 -2.69
CA THR A 122 -18.14 11.82 -3.94
C THR A 122 -18.00 10.32 -3.67
N LEU A 123 -17.15 9.93 -2.72
CA LEU A 123 -16.89 8.53 -2.42
C LEU A 123 -18.01 7.84 -1.62
N GLU A 124 -18.76 8.62 -0.82
CA GLU A 124 -19.85 8.12 0.03
C GLU A 124 -20.88 7.31 -0.78
N ALA A 125 -21.19 7.77 -2.01
CA ALA A 125 -22.10 7.08 -2.93
C ALA A 125 -21.65 5.64 -3.30
N TYR A 126 -20.37 5.32 -3.11
CA TYR A 126 -19.77 4.03 -3.41
C TYR A 126 -19.37 3.24 -2.16
N GLY A 127 -19.55 3.80 -0.96
CA GLY A 127 -19.12 3.19 0.29
C GLY A 127 -17.60 3.02 0.40
N VAL A 128 -16.85 3.97 -0.18
CA VAL A 128 -15.39 3.99 -0.21
C VAL A 128 -14.87 5.15 0.62
N GLU A 129 -13.78 4.95 1.35
CA GLU A 129 -13.06 6.00 2.08
C GLU A 129 -11.61 6.09 1.60
N THR A 130 -10.89 7.14 1.99
CA THR A 130 -9.44 7.24 1.76
C THR A 130 -8.67 7.26 3.07
N LEU A 131 -7.51 6.61 3.09
CA LEU A 131 -6.54 6.69 4.18
C LEU A 131 -5.12 6.85 3.62
N GLY A 132 -4.30 7.67 4.30
CA GLY A 132 -2.87 7.73 4.03
C GLY A 132 -2.19 6.42 4.42
N ALA A 133 -1.03 6.12 3.83
CA ALA A 133 -0.37 4.84 4.04
C ALA A 133 0.04 4.62 5.50
N ASP A 134 0.50 5.67 6.19
CA ASP A 134 0.88 5.58 7.61
C ASP A 134 -0.32 5.31 8.53
N ASP A 135 -1.42 6.05 8.33
CA ASP A 135 -2.67 5.82 9.08
C ASP A 135 -3.21 4.42 8.85
N PHE A 136 -3.22 3.99 7.59
CA PHE A 136 -3.68 2.68 7.20
C PHE A 136 -2.84 1.56 7.82
N LEU A 137 -1.52 1.64 7.73
CA LEU A 137 -0.60 0.66 8.31
C LEU A 137 -0.63 0.67 9.83
N ALA A 138 -0.77 1.85 10.46
CA ALA A 138 -0.91 1.98 11.91
C ALA A 138 -2.20 1.31 12.40
N ASN A 139 -3.34 1.59 11.76
CA ASN A 139 -4.61 0.94 12.09
C ASN A 139 -4.52 -0.59 11.91
N THR A 140 -3.89 -1.04 10.82
CA THR A 140 -3.67 -2.47 10.57
C THR A 140 -2.77 -3.10 11.66
N TYR A 141 -1.74 -2.38 12.11
CA TYR A 141 -0.85 -2.82 13.17
C TYR A 141 -1.61 -2.94 14.51
N ASP A 142 -2.43 -1.95 14.86
CA ASP A 142 -3.22 -1.95 16.09
C ASP A 142 -4.23 -3.11 16.15
N LEU A 143 -4.82 -3.46 15.00
CA LEU A 143 -5.68 -4.64 14.87
C LEU A 143 -4.93 -5.97 15.03
N PHE A 144 -3.67 -6.03 14.57
CA PHE A 144 -2.88 -7.26 14.51
C PHE A 144 -1.44 -7.11 15.05
N PRO A 145 -1.21 -6.64 16.29
CA PRO A 145 0.12 -6.18 16.72
C PRO A 145 1.17 -7.30 16.70
N LYS A 146 0.79 -8.51 17.12
CA LYS A 146 1.67 -9.71 17.09
C LYS A 146 2.12 -10.09 15.69
N SER A 147 1.24 -9.95 14.70
CA SER A 147 1.58 -10.25 13.31
C SER A 147 2.32 -9.07 12.67
N GLY A 148 1.87 -7.84 12.94
CA GLY A 148 2.50 -6.60 12.49
C GLY A 148 3.97 -6.51 12.91
N VAL A 149 4.30 -6.75 14.18
CA VAL A 149 5.70 -6.73 14.65
C VAL A 149 6.54 -7.82 14.00
N ARG A 150 5.97 -9.01 13.77
CA ARG A 150 6.66 -10.10 13.09
C ARG A 150 6.99 -9.73 11.64
N VAL A 151 6.06 -9.09 10.94
CA VAL A 151 6.28 -8.60 9.57
C VAL A 151 7.33 -7.51 9.57
N LEU A 152 7.24 -6.51 10.45
CA LEU A 152 8.23 -5.44 10.54
C LEU A 152 9.64 -5.96 10.87
N LYS A 153 9.76 -6.98 11.72
CA LYS A 153 11.02 -7.69 11.95
C LYS A 153 11.59 -8.31 10.67
N GLN A 154 10.74 -8.94 9.85
CA GLN A 154 11.16 -9.53 8.58
C GLN A 154 11.59 -8.44 7.59
N VAL A 155 10.83 -7.35 7.49
CA VAL A 155 11.18 -6.18 6.68
C VAL A 155 12.56 -5.66 7.09
N ARG A 156 12.77 -5.37 8.38
CA ARG A 156 14.05 -4.89 8.92
C ARG A 156 15.21 -5.82 8.58
N ARG A 157 15.00 -7.14 8.74
CA ARG A 157 16.04 -8.16 8.50
C ARG A 157 16.37 -8.40 7.03
N ARG A 158 15.51 -7.97 6.10
CA ARG A 158 15.81 -8.03 4.65
C ARG A 158 16.82 -6.97 4.22
N TYR A 159 17.03 -5.92 5.02
CA TYR A 159 18.02 -4.88 4.71
C TYR A 159 19.38 -5.24 5.30
N ASP A 160 20.33 -5.53 4.43
CA ASP A 160 21.72 -5.83 4.74
C ASP A 160 22.69 -4.70 4.32
N ASN A 161 22.22 -3.72 3.55
CA ASN A 161 23.00 -2.56 3.12
C ASN A 161 22.16 -1.26 3.09
N PRO A 162 22.11 -0.48 4.19
CA PRO A 162 22.68 -0.79 5.51
C PRO A 162 21.81 -1.77 6.30
N THR A 163 22.42 -2.44 7.28
CA THR A 163 21.67 -3.12 8.34
C THR A 163 21.08 -2.09 9.30
N PHE A 164 19.94 -2.42 9.89
CA PHE A 164 19.29 -1.58 10.90
C PHE A 164 19.19 -2.31 12.23
N THR A 165 19.63 -1.66 13.32
CA THR A 165 19.15 -1.98 14.66
C THR A 165 17.64 -1.71 14.76
N ARG A 166 16.99 -2.20 15.82
CA ARG A 166 15.55 -1.98 16.04
C ARG A 166 15.20 -0.50 16.09
N SER A 167 15.98 0.29 16.83
CA SER A 167 15.76 1.73 16.98
C SER A 167 16.03 2.48 15.67
N GLU A 168 17.10 2.14 14.95
CA GLU A 168 17.38 2.76 13.65
C GLU A 168 16.29 2.45 12.62
N PHE A 169 15.72 1.25 12.66
CA PHE A 169 14.62 0.89 11.78
C PHE A 169 13.36 1.71 12.07
N LEU A 170 13.01 1.95 13.34
CA LEU A 170 11.90 2.85 13.69
C LEU A 170 12.15 4.29 13.22
N MET A 171 13.39 4.77 13.35
CA MET A 171 13.77 6.09 12.82
C MET A 171 13.70 6.14 11.29
N ASP A 172 14.05 5.05 10.60
CA ASP A 172 13.91 4.92 9.16
C ASP A 172 12.44 4.95 8.73
N LEU A 173 11.54 4.25 9.44
CA LEU A 173 10.10 4.34 9.20
C LEU A 173 9.60 5.79 9.31
N ILE A 174 9.95 6.50 10.40
CA ILE A 174 9.60 7.92 10.59
C ILE A 174 10.11 8.76 9.42
N LYS A 175 11.38 8.60 9.04
CA LYS A 175 12.02 9.36 7.94
C LYS A 175 11.33 9.13 6.59
N ASN A 176 10.76 7.95 6.37
CA ASN A 176 10.06 7.59 5.15
C ASN A 176 8.54 7.79 5.23
N GLY A 177 8.06 8.61 6.18
CA GLY A 177 6.66 9.00 6.26
C GLY A 177 5.75 7.98 6.95
N LEU A 178 6.31 7.11 7.79
CA LEU A 178 5.55 6.14 8.61
C LEU A 178 5.66 6.38 10.14
N PRO A 179 5.47 7.62 10.65
CA PRO A 179 5.66 7.92 12.07
C PRO A 179 4.63 7.26 13.00
N LYS A 180 3.36 7.12 12.60
CA LYS A 180 2.32 6.50 13.42
C LYS A 180 2.57 5.01 13.56
N LEU A 181 2.91 4.33 12.46
CA LEU A 181 3.31 2.94 12.49
C LEU A 181 4.55 2.74 13.38
N ALA A 182 5.56 3.60 13.25
CA ALA A 182 6.76 3.53 14.08
C ALA A 182 6.45 3.74 15.58
N ALA A 183 5.53 4.65 15.91
CA ALA A 183 5.11 4.91 17.28
C ALA A 183 4.43 3.68 17.90
N LEU A 184 3.53 3.01 17.18
CA LEU A 184 2.90 1.77 17.64
C LEU A 184 3.93 0.64 17.78
N ALA A 185 4.77 0.44 16.76
CA ALA A 185 5.79 -0.60 16.76
C ALA A 185 6.85 -0.44 17.86
N ARG A 186 7.02 0.78 18.40
CA ARG A 186 7.92 1.05 19.53
C ARG A 186 7.49 0.33 20.80
N ALA A 187 6.19 0.10 21.01
CA ALA A 187 5.70 -0.64 22.17
C ALA A 187 6.21 -2.09 22.19
N ASP A 188 6.45 -2.66 21.00
CA ASP A 188 6.94 -4.02 20.79
C ASP A 188 8.39 -4.07 20.29
N ILE A 189 9.20 -3.04 20.61
CA ILE A 189 10.56 -2.88 20.06
C ILE A 189 11.45 -4.11 20.26
N GLU A 190 11.30 -4.83 21.38
CA GLU A 190 12.07 -6.05 21.66
C GLU A 190 11.78 -7.20 20.69
N TYR A 191 10.66 -7.15 19.98
CA TYR A 191 10.27 -8.16 19.00
C TYR A 191 10.59 -7.77 17.56
N LEU A 192 11.00 -6.51 17.31
CA LEU A 192 11.49 -6.04 16.01
C LEU A 192 12.83 -6.66 15.59
#